data_AF-A0AAT9H941-F1
#
_entry.id   AF-A0AAT9H941-F1
#
_cell.length_a   1.000
_cell.length_b   1.000
_cell.length_c   1.000
_cell.angle_alpha   90.00
_cell.angle_beta   90.00
_cell.angle_gamma   90.00
#
_symmetry.space_group_name_H-M   'P 1'
#
loop_
_entity.id
_entity.type
_entity.pdbx_description
1 polymer ?
#
loop_
_entity_poly.entity_id
_entity_poly.type
_entity_poly.pdbx_seq_one_letter_code
_entity_poly.pdbx_strand_id
1 'polypeptide(L)'
;MLDAAVALADEGGVDALSMRRIAQELGVVPMALYKHVANKNELLDGMIDALVGEIDPPAAGADWKTVVRLRVLSARRMLLRHPWVSRVIEVRMKERAAPTPR
;
A
#
# COMPACT_ATOMS: atom_id res chain seq x y z
N MET A 1 11.90 -2.93 -4.52
CA MET A 1 11.83 -2.15 -3.26
C MET A 1 10.44 -2.24 -2.64
N LEU A 2 9.38 -1.91 -3.39
CA LEU A 2 8.00 -1.97 -2.88
C LEU A 2 7.61 -3.37 -2.40
N ASP A 3 7.91 -4.41 -3.18
CA ASP A 3 7.60 -5.80 -2.79
C ASP A 3 8.26 -6.21 -1.45
N ALA A 4 9.53 -5.85 -1.25
CA ALA A 4 10.22 -6.10 0.01
C ALA A 4 9.60 -5.30 1.17
N ALA A 5 9.19 -4.05 0.91
CA ALA A 5 8.51 -3.24 1.92
C ALA A 5 7.11 -3.81 2.28
N VAL A 6 6.37 -4.33 1.30
CA VAL A 6 5.09 -5.02 1.50
C VAL A 6 5.29 -6.28 2.33
N ALA A 7 6.25 -7.13 1.98
CA ALA A 7 6.56 -8.35 2.74
C ALA A 7 6.91 -8.05 4.21
N LEU A 8 7.75 -7.04 4.45
CA LEU A 8 8.09 -6.60 5.80
C LEU A 8 6.88 -6.08 6.58
N ALA A 9 5.96 -5.37 5.91
CA ALA A 9 4.73 -4.88 6.52
C ALA A 9 3.71 -6.01 6.78
N ASP A 10 3.68 -7.05 5.94
CA ASP A 10 2.84 -8.23 6.14
C ASP A 10 3.28 -9.04 7.38
N GLU A 11 4.59 -9.14 7.62
CA GLU A 11 5.15 -9.85 8.77
C GLU A 11 5.03 -9.07 10.09
N GLY A 12 5.36 -7.77 10.06
CA GLY A 12 5.55 -6.96 11.27
C GLY A 12 4.56 -5.82 11.45
N GLY A 13 3.63 -5.64 10.51
CA GLY A 13 2.80 -4.45 10.42
C GLY A 13 3.58 -3.21 9.95
N VAL A 14 2.84 -2.14 9.63
CA VAL A 14 3.42 -0.89 9.09
C VAL A 14 4.32 -0.15 10.09
N ASP A 15 4.13 -0.38 11.38
CA ASP A 15 4.92 0.24 12.45
C ASP A 15 6.35 -0.33 12.48
N ALA A 16 6.53 -1.59 12.06
CA ALA A 16 7.84 -2.22 11.95
C ALA A 16 8.64 -1.78 10.70
N LEU A 17 8.00 -1.05 9.78
CA LEU A 17 8.60 -0.58 8.54
C LEU A 17 9.44 0.68 8.78
N SER A 18 10.72 0.64 8.41
CA SER A 18 11.61 1.80 8.41
C SER A 18 12.54 1.76 7.21
N MET A 19 12.98 2.94 6.73
CA MET A 19 13.92 3.04 5.61
C MET A 19 15.20 2.23 5.87
N ARG A 20 15.67 2.19 7.13
CA ARG A 20 16.83 1.39 7.52
C ARG A 20 16.59 -0.11 7.38
N ARG A 21 15.45 -0.61 7.87
CA ARG A 21 15.11 -2.04 7.79
C ARG A 21 14.93 -2.50 6.34
N ILE A 22 14.27 -1.68 5.51
CA ILE A 22 14.12 -1.98 4.08
C ILE A 22 15.48 -2.03 3.39
N ALA A 23 16.37 -1.09 3.70
CA ALA A 23 17.71 -1.05 3.11
C ALA A 23 18.53 -2.29 3.50
N GLN A 24 18.42 -2.71 4.76
CA GLN A 24 19.04 -3.95 5.26
C GLN A 24 18.50 -5.18 4.53
N GLU A 25 17.18 -5.30 4.38
CA GLU A 25 16.54 -6.40 3.66
C GLU A 25 16.98 -6.48 2.20
N LEU A 26 17.15 -5.33 1.56
CA LEU A 26 17.60 -5.23 0.17
C LEU A 26 19.13 -5.29 0.00
N GLY A 27 19.91 -5.36 1.09
CA GLY A 27 21.38 -5.36 1.04
C GLY A 27 22.00 -4.06 0.51
N VAL A 28 21.31 -2.92 0.65
CA VAL A 28 21.75 -1.60 0.16
C VAL A 28 21.88 -0.58 1.27
N VAL A 29 22.51 0.55 0.97
CA VAL A 29 22.55 1.70 1.88
C VAL A 29 21.19 2.45 1.86
N PRO A 30 20.69 3.00 2.99
CA PRO A 30 19.43 3.74 3.02
C PRO A 30 19.33 4.88 2.00
N MET A 31 20.46 5.53 1.71
CA MET A 31 20.54 6.61 0.73
C MET A 31 20.13 6.17 -0.68
N ALA A 32 20.30 4.90 -1.04
CA ALA A 32 19.86 4.37 -2.33
C ALA A 32 18.33 4.35 -2.44
N LEU A 33 17.62 4.10 -1.33
CA LEU A 33 16.16 4.11 -1.32
C LEU A 33 15.61 5.52 -1.54
N TYR A 34 16.25 6.53 -0.97
CA TYR A 34 15.83 7.92 -1.10
C TYR A 34 15.93 8.48 -2.52
N LYS A 35 16.63 7.78 -3.43
CA LYS A 35 16.62 8.13 -4.87
C LYS A 35 15.30 7.76 -5.56
N HIS A 36 14.51 6.87 -4.96
CA HIS A 36 13.26 6.38 -5.50
C HIS A 36 12.03 6.97 -4.79
N VAL A 37 12.16 7.32 -3.50
CA VAL A 37 11.09 7.88 -2.67
C VAL A 37 11.68 8.96 -1.77
N ALA A 38 11.08 10.13 -1.69
CA ALA A 38 11.59 11.23 -0.88
C ALA A 38 11.45 10.96 0.63
N ASN A 39 10.44 10.18 1.03
CA ASN A 39 10.17 9.88 2.45
C ASN A 39 9.34 8.60 2.63
N LYS A 40 9.10 8.22 3.90
CA LYS A 40 8.30 7.03 4.27
C LYS A 40 6.84 7.14 3.78
N ASN A 41 6.27 8.34 3.71
CA ASN A 41 4.91 8.50 3.23
C ASN A 41 4.83 8.17 1.74
N GLU A 42 5.69 8.75 0.91
CA GLU A 42 5.73 8.44 -0.53
C GLU A 42 5.96 6.94 -0.80
N LEU A 43 6.81 6.30 0.02
CA LEU A 43 6.96 4.84 -0.04
C LEU A 43 5.64 4.12 0.22
N LEU A 44 4.92 4.49 1.29
CA LEU A 44 3.64 3.87 1.63
C LEU A 44 2.57 4.15 0.57
N ASP A 45 2.59 5.30 -0.10
CA ASP A 45 1.69 5.58 -1.23
C ASP A 45 2.00 4.64 -2.39
N GLY A 46 3.29 4.49 -2.76
CA GLY A 46 3.70 3.53 -3.79
C GLY A 46 3.37 2.08 -3.44
N MET A 47 3.47 1.68 -2.16
CA MET A 47 3.05 0.36 -1.71
C MET A 47 1.54 0.16 -1.88
N ILE A 48 0.72 1.16 -1.53
CA ILE A 48 -0.73 1.10 -1.73
C ILE A 48 -1.06 1.01 -3.22
N ASP A 49 -0.45 1.83 -4.06
CA ASP A 49 -0.70 1.83 -5.50
C ASP A 49 -0.36 0.48 -6.13
N ALA A 50 0.75 -0.14 -5.72
CA ALA A 50 1.12 -1.48 -6.15
C ALA A 50 0.06 -2.53 -5.77
N LEU A 51 -0.45 -2.48 -4.53
CA LEU A 51 -1.48 -3.42 -4.04
C LEU A 51 -2.85 -3.18 -4.67
N VAL A 52 -3.22 -1.93 -4.96
CA VAL A 52 -4.45 -1.61 -5.71
C VAL A 52 -4.40 -2.22 -7.11
N GLY A 53 -3.21 -2.36 -7.70
CA GLY A 53 -2.98 -3.09 -8.94
C GLY A 53 -3.33 -4.59 -8.88
N GLU A 54 -3.38 -5.20 -7.69
CA GLU A 54 -3.83 -6.60 -7.53
C GLU A 54 -5.36 -6.76 -7.62
N ILE A 55 -6.11 -5.67 -7.54
CA ILE A 55 -7.56 -5.71 -7.65
C ILE A 55 -7.94 -6.00 -9.10
N ASP A 56 -8.64 -7.11 -9.30
CA ASP A 56 -9.04 -7.58 -10.62
C ASP A 56 -9.75 -6.45 -11.42
N PRO A 57 -9.43 -6.29 -12.72
CA PRO A 57 -10.10 -5.33 -13.57
C PRO A 57 -11.60 -5.69 -13.72
N PRO A 58 -12.45 -4.74 -14.17
CA PRO A 58 -13.84 -5.03 -14.47
C PRO A 58 -13.96 -6.22 -15.42
N ALA A 59 -14.79 -7.19 -15.08
CA ALA A 59 -15.09 -8.30 -15.98
C ALA A 59 -15.83 -7.75 -17.22
N ALA A 60 -15.22 -7.90 -18.40
CA ALA A 60 -15.82 -7.47 -19.66
C ALA A 60 -17.08 -8.30 -19.95
N GLY A 61 -18.15 -7.64 -20.41
CA GLY A 61 -19.39 -8.29 -20.83
C GLY A 61 -20.31 -8.77 -19.70
N ALA A 62 -19.95 -8.59 -18.43
CA ALA A 62 -20.82 -8.88 -17.29
C ALA A 62 -21.77 -7.70 -16.97
N ASP A 63 -22.90 -7.99 -16.33
CA ASP A 63 -23.79 -6.94 -15.82
C ASP A 63 -23.10 -6.14 -14.70
N TRP A 64 -23.52 -4.87 -14.52
CA TRP A 64 -22.87 -3.96 -13.60
C TRP A 64 -22.86 -4.46 -12.14
N LYS A 65 -23.87 -5.22 -11.69
CA LYS A 65 -23.90 -5.74 -10.31
C LYS A 65 -22.85 -6.82 -10.14
N THR A 66 -22.70 -7.69 -11.13
CA THR A 66 -21.64 -8.71 -11.14
C THR A 66 -20.26 -8.08 -11.17
N VAL A 67 -20.05 -7.08 -12.02
CA VAL A 67 -18.77 -6.33 -12.08
C VAL A 67 -18.42 -5.73 -10.72
N VAL A 68 -19.36 -5.02 -10.09
CA VAL A 68 -19.15 -4.41 -8.77
C VAL A 68 -18.88 -5.48 -7.71
N ARG A 69 -19.63 -6.58 -7.70
CA ARG A 69 -19.43 -7.68 -6.75
C ARG A 69 -18.03 -8.28 -6.88
N LEU A 70 -17.56 -8.56 -8.10
CA LEU A 70 -16.24 -9.14 -8.33
C LEU A 70 -15.11 -8.18 -7.91
N ARG A 71 -15.24 -6.89 -8.24
CA ARG A 71 -14.33 -5.84 -7.78
C ARG A 71 -14.21 -5.80 -6.26
N VAL A 72 -15.34 -5.77 -5.55
CA VAL A 72 -15.38 -5.74 -4.07
C VAL A 72 -14.77 -7.00 -3.46
N LEU A 73 -15.04 -8.18 -4.03
CA LEU A 73 -14.46 -9.43 -3.55
C LEU A 73 -12.95 -9.50 -3.80
N SER A 74 -12.46 -8.92 -4.90
CA SER A 74 -11.02 -8.82 -5.18
C SER A 74 -10.32 -7.87 -4.20
N ALA A 75 -10.87 -6.67 -4.01
CA ALA A 75 -10.39 -5.72 -3.00
C ALA A 75 -10.40 -6.33 -1.59
N ARG A 76 -11.45 -7.08 -1.22
CA ARG A 76 -11.53 -7.78 0.07
C ARG A 76 -10.42 -8.83 0.21
N ARG A 77 -10.09 -9.58 -0.84
CA ARG A 77 -8.98 -10.56 -0.79
C ARG A 77 -7.64 -9.86 -0.57
N MET A 78 -7.38 -8.75 -1.27
CA MET A 78 -6.19 -7.93 -1.07
C MET A 78 -6.11 -7.41 0.38
N LEU A 79 -7.21 -6.87 0.92
CA LEU A 79 -7.23 -6.33 2.30
C LEU A 79 -7.02 -7.41 3.36
N LEU A 80 -7.52 -8.63 3.13
CA LEU A 80 -7.29 -9.75 4.03
C LEU A 80 -5.85 -10.29 3.98
N ARG A 81 -5.20 -10.20 2.82
CA ARG A 81 -3.79 -10.57 2.65
C ARG A 81 -2.86 -9.54 3.29
N HIS A 82 -3.23 -8.26 3.24
CA HIS A 82 -2.41 -7.15 3.74
C HIS A 82 -3.17 -6.34 4.81
N PRO A 83 -3.35 -6.87 6.05
CA PRO A 83 -4.19 -6.23 7.07
C PRO A 83 -3.78 -4.81 7.46
N TRP A 84 -2.50 -4.48 7.30
CA TRP A 84 -1.97 -3.15 7.62
C TRP A 84 -2.50 -2.05 6.69
N VAL A 85 -2.96 -2.39 5.47
CA VAL A 85 -3.41 -1.42 4.46
C VAL A 85 -4.59 -0.60 4.97
N SER A 86 -5.56 -1.22 5.65
CA SER A 86 -6.74 -0.53 6.20
C SER A 86 -6.36 0.61 7.14
N ARG A 87 -5.37 0.37 8.02
CA ARG A 87 -4.88 1.38 8.97
C ARG A 87 -4.18 2.52 8.26
N VAL A 88 -3.40 2.21 7.22
CA VAL A 88 -2.69 3.22 6.45
C VAL A 88 -3.66 4.10 5.65
N ILE A 89 -4.71 3.51 5.06
CA ILE A 89 -5.76 4.25 4.39
C ILE A 89 -6.48 5.17 5.37
N GLU A 90 -6.83 4.68 6.57
CA GLU A 90 -7.52 5.47 7.60
C GLU A 90 -6.71 6.70 8.02
N VAL A 91 -5.43 6.52 8.34
CA VAL A 91 -4.51 7.61 8.74
C VAL A 91 -4.43 8.66 7.61
N ARG A 92 -4.25 8.23 6.37
CA ARG A 92 -4.14 9.12 5.20
C ARG A 92 -5.44 9.85 4.88
N MET A 93 -6.59 9.19 5.05
CA MET A 93 -7.89 9.85 4.87
C MET A 93 -8.09 10.94 5.92
N LYS A 94 -7.65 10.69 7.16
CA LYS A 94 -7.69 11.70 8.24
C LYS A 94 -6.75 12.88 7.95
N GLU A 95 -5.56 12.62 7.43
CA GLU A 95 -4.60 13.67 7.05
C GLU A 95 -5.11 14.52 5.88
N ARG A 96 -5.73 13.91 4.85
CA ARG A 96 -6.36 14.64 3.74
C ARG A 96 -7.61 15.43 4.15
N ALA A 97 -8.32 14.97 5.18
CA ALA A 97 -9.49 15.67 5.71
C ALA A 97 -9.13 16.80 6.70
N ALA A 98 -7.87 16.90 7.13
CA ALA A 98 -7.42 17.99 7.99
C ALA A 98 -7.35 19.30 7.17
N PRO A 99 -7.98 20.40 7.62
CA PRO A 99 -7.91 21.67 6.93
C PRO A 99 -6.45 22.16 6.90
N THR A 100 -6.02 22.68 5.74
CA THR A 100 -4.71 23.35 5.59
C THR A 100 -4.55 24.38 6.69
N PRO A 101 -3.48 24.34 7.52
CA PRO A 101 -3.22 25.40 8.48
C PRO A 101 -3.06 26.72 7.71
N ARG A 102 -3.87 27.72 8.09
CA ARG A 102 -3.80 29.09 7.56
C ARG A 102 -2.54 29.80 8.02
#